data_AF-A0A0F8UG42-F1
#
_entry.id   AF-A0A0F8UG42-F1
#
_cell.length_a   1.000
_cell.length_b   1.000
_cell.length_c   1.000
_cell.angle_alpha   90.00
_cell.angle_beta   90.00
_cell.angle_gamma   90.00
#
_symmetry.space_group_name_H-M   'P 1'
#
loop_
_entity.id
_entity.type
_entity.pdbx_description
1 polymer ?
#
loop_
_entity_poly.entity_id
_entity_poly.type
_entity_poly.pdbx_seq_one_letter_code
_entity_poly.pdbx_strand_id
1 'polypeptide(L)'
;MRNREVAELLYETADIMEFQQIEWKPRAYRRAAQNIENFGEDIEKVYEKKGKKGLTEIPGVGESIADHIAEYLKTGKVEKFEGLKGKAPSGTAELMEIRGLGAKKMKKLADKLEIKTMLDLKNAVKSHRIRRLSGFGVKSEENIARAIENYEKSHSRIPLGKALPLAEEIISGLKEELKNGTPGLDLSRIIYTGSLRRLKETIGDIDILAEAEEADAGKIMDAFVSLPEAGQVVSKGRTRSSVILKEGFAIDLRVVPPESYGAALQYFTGSKEHNIGLRNIALREGYKLSEYGLYSKNSGERIAGKSEEEIYRKLGLEYIAPELRENRGELKAAAKNELPELVDAGDIRGDLHMHTDYSEGTESLETMIENAEAMGYEYIAVTDHSRSQRIANGMDIETLKEQWKEIKSLSKRFRIKVLRGSEVEILKDGSLDYPDEILKELDIVVGAVHSGFASSEREMTGRIITALENSHLDILAHPSGRLLGKREAYAVNFGKVFEAAAANKKIMEINCQPSRLDLNDELIFRAKNYGLKFCISTDSHSVSDLASMRYGLGQARRSWLEKEDIVNTYPYSRLKEVFKKLRD
;
A
#
# COMPACT_ATOMS: atom_id res chain seq x y z
N MET A 1 21.76 1.26 -1.42
CA MET A 1 22.44 1.69 -2.65
C MET A 1 22.17 3.16 -2.85
N ARG A 2 23.21 3.99 -3.02
CA ARG A 2 23.05 5.45 -3.17
C ARG A 2 22.52 5.90 -4.53
N ASN A 3 22.28 4.95 -5.44
CA ASN A 3 21.76 5.20 -6.79
C ASN A 3 20.47 6.02 -6.78
N ARG A 4 19.54 5.72 -5.85
CA ARG A 4 18.27 6.42 -5.73
C ARG A 4 18.47 7.88 -5.30
N GLU A 5 19.28 8.11 -4.28
CA GLU A 5 19.60 9.46 -3.79
C GLU A 5 20.23 10.31 -4.90
N VAL A 6 21.19 9.75 -5.64
CA VAL A 6 21.84 10.44 -6.77
C VAL A 6 20.85 10.69 -7.91
N ALA A 7 19.98 9.75 -8.23
CA ALA A 7 18.98 9.92 -9.29
C ALA A 7 17.96 10.99 -8.92
N GLU A 8 17.43 10.98 -7.69
CA GLU A 8 16.50 12.00 -7.17
C GLU A 8 17.13 13.39 -7.24
N LEU A 9 18.39 13.53 -6.81
CA LEU A 9 19.15 14.79 -6.92
C LEU A 9 19.24 15.31 -8.37
N LEU A 10 19.49 14.42 -9.33
CA LEU A 10 19.61 14.77 -10.74
C LEU A 10 18.24 15.09 -11.38
N TYR A 11 17.17 14.40 -10.98
CA TYR A 11 15.80 14.72 -11.41
C TYR A 11 15.39 16.11 -10.91
N GLU A 12 15.55 16.37 -9.61
CA GLU A 12 15.23 17.67 -8.99
C GLU A 12 16.02 18.80 -9.66
N THR A 13 17.31 18.57 -9.92
CA THR A 13 18.15 19.53 -10.64
C THR A 13 17.65 19.79 -12.05
N ALA A 14 17.19 18.76 -12.77
CA ALA A 14 16.64 18.91 -14.11
C ALA A 14 15.36 19.77 -14.10
N ASP A 15 14.49 19.58 -13.09
CA ASP A 15 13.25 20.34 -12.94
C ASP A 15 13.54 21.82 -12.66
N ILE A 16 14.51 22.10 -11.80
CA ILE A 16 14.98 23.46 -11.53
C ILE A 16 15.58 24.11 -12.79
N MET A 17 16.42 23.38 -13.53
CA MET A 17 16.99 23.88 -14.77
C MET A 17 15.91 24.17 -15.82
N GLU A 18 14.90 23.31 -15.94
CA GLU A 18 13.77 23.51 -16.85
C GLU A 18 12.91 24.71 -16.42
N PHE A 19 12.62 24.86 -15.12
CA PHE A 19 11.96 26.04 -14.57
C PHE A 19 12.73 27.33 -14.90
N GLN A 20 14.07 27.30 -14.80
CA GLN A 20 14.93 28.41 -15.16
C GLN A 20 14.99 28.68 -16.67
N GLN A 21 14.39 27.82 -17.50
CA GLN A 21 14.41 27.84 -18.97
C GLN A 21 15.78 27.55 -19.58
N ILE A 22 16.59 26.72 -18.90
CA ILE A 22 17.85 26.22 -19.46
C ILE A 22 17.51 25.15 -20.51
N GLU A 23 17.94 25.39 -21.75
CA GLU A 23 17.70 24.44 -22.84
C GLU A 23 18.67 23.26 -22.81
N TRP A 24 18.21 22.10 -23.31
CA TRP A 24 18.97 20.86 -23.58
C TRP A 24 19.53 20.11 -22.35
N LYS A 25 20.10 20.83 -21.37
CA LYS A 25 20.70 20.25 -20.17
C LYS A 25 19.72 19.44 -19.31
N PRO A 26 18.48 19.87 -19.03
CA PRO A 26 17.53 19.07 -18.25
C PRO A 26 17.35 17.65 -18.79
N ARG A 27 17.32 17.48 -20.12
CA ARG A 27 17.15 16.16 -20.76
C ARG A 27 18.35 15.23 -20.49
N ALA A 28 19.56 15.78 -20.50
CA ALA A 28 20.76 15.01 -20.19
C ALA A 28 20.77 14.54 -18.73
N TYR A 29 20.34 15.41 -17.80
CA TYR A 29 20.24 15.07 -16.37
C TYR A 29 19.16 14.02 -16.12
N ARG A 30 17.97 14.14 -16.73
CA ARG A 30 16.92 13.12 -16.63
C ARG A 30 17.37 11.78 -17.19
N ARG A 31 18.09 11.77 -18.33
CA ARG A 31 18.62 10.54 -18.93
C ARG A 31 19.68 9.91 -18.02
N ALA A 32 20.57 10.70 -17.43
CA ALA A 32 21.55 10.21 -16.46
C ALA A 32 20.87 9.68 -15.19
N ALA A 33 19.93 10.43 -14.62
CA ALA A 33 19.15 10.03 -13.46
C ALA A 33 18.44 8.70 -13.70
N GLN A 34 17.74 8.57 -14.84
CA GLN A 34 17.09 7.33 -15.25
C GLN A 34 18.08 6.17 -15.35
N ASN A 35 19.24 6.36 -16.01
CA ASN A 35 20.20 5.28 -16.17
C ASN A 35 20.89 4.90 -14.85
N ILE A 36 21.13 5.85 -13.95
CA ILE A 36 21.69 5.61 -12.60
C ILE A 36 20.67 4.91 -11.70
N GLU A 37 19.42 5.35 -11.73
CA GLU A 37 18.31 4.73 -11.04
C GLU A 37 18.13 3.27 -11.47
N ASN A 38 18.30 3.00 -12.77
CA ASN A 38 18.29 1.65 -13.34
C ASN A 38 19.65 0.96 -13.31
N PHE A 39 20.69 1.51 -12.67
CA PHE A 39 22.01 0.89 -12.70
C PHE A 39 22.10 -0.25 -11.68
N GLY A 40 22.51 -1.44 -12.13
CA GLY A 40 22.49 -2.67 -11.33
C GLY A 40 23.59 -2.80 -10.28
N GLU A 41 24.60 -1.92 -10.31
CA GLU A 41 25.67 -1.84 -9.31
C GLU A 41 25.50 -0.58 -8.46
N ASP A 42 25.91 -0.65 -7.19
CA ASP A 42 25.91 0.52 -6.31
C ASP A 42 26.87 1.58 -6.88
N ILE A 43 26.35 2.76 -7.18
CA ILE A 43 27.12 3.84 -7.80
C ILE A 43 28.29 4.28 -6.92
N GLU A 44 28.15 4.17 -5.59
CA GLU A 44 29.22 4.43 -4.64
C GLU A 44 30.35 3.42 -4.79
N LYS A 45 30.03 2.13 -4.89
CA LYS A 45 31.02 1.07 -5.09
C LYS A 45 31.71 1.16 -6.45
N VAL A 46 30.97 1.54 -7.49
CA VAL A 46 31.55 1.78 -8.82
C VAL A 46 32.54 2.95 -8.77
N TYR A 47 32.20 4.02 -8.06
CA TYR A 47 33.08 5.15 -7.85
C TYR A 47 34.32 4.78 -7.02
N GLU A 48 34.17 4.03 -5.94
CA GLU A 48 35.30 3.56 -5.12
C GLU A 48 36.27 2.69 -5.93
N LYS A 49 35.74 1.80 -6.79
CA LYS A 49 36.55 0.82 -7.53
C LYS A 49 37.21 1.42 -8.78
N LYS A 50 36.49 2.23 -9.55
CA LYS A 50 36.91 2.71 -10.88
C LYS A 50 37.06 4.23 -10.96
N GLY A 51 36.80 4.96 -9.87
CA GLY A 51 36.80 6.42 -9.84
C GLY A 51 35.78 7.01 -10.81
N LYS A 52 36.04 8.26 -11.24
CA LYS A 52 35.20 8.98 -12.19
C LYS A 52 34.99 8.24 -13.51
N LYS A 53 36.00 7.49 -13.98
CA LYS A 53 35.90 6.69 -15.21
C LYS A 53 34.78 5.66 -15.15
N GLY A 54 34.59 5.02 -14.01
CA GLY A 54 33.47 4.09 -13.79
C GLY A 54 32.10 4.75 -13.91
N LEU A 55 31.98 6.01 -13.48
CA LEU A 55 30.73 6.77 -13.62
C LEU A 55 30.43 7.11 -15.08
N THR A 56 31.44 7.48 -15.87
CA THR A 56 31.27 7.79 -17.30
C THR A 56 30.96 6.56 -18.17
N GLU A 57 31.19 5.35 -17.67
CA GLU A 57 30.77 4.11 -18.33
C GLU A 57 29.24 3.91 -18.25
N ILE A 58 28.56 4.59 -17.32
CA ILE A 58 27.10 4.53 -17.19
C ILE A 58 26.48 5.29 -18.38
N PRO A 59 25.59 4.65 -19.17
CA PRO A 59 24.96 5.31 -20.30
C PRO A 59 24.32 6.65 -19.91
N GLY A 60 24.52 7.70 -20.71
CA GLY A 60 23.95 9.02 -20.43
C GLY A 60 24.67 9.85 -19.35
N VAL A 61 25.67 9.30 -18.66
CA VAL A 61 26.53 10.03 -17.73
C VAL A 61 27.78 10.54 -18.45
N GLY A 62 27.77 11.81 -18.84
CA GLY A 62 28.95 12.49 -19.40
C GLY A 62 29.89 13.02 -18.32
N GLU A 63 31.07 13.49 -18.72
CA GLU A 63 32.12 14.04 -17.83
C GLU A 63 31.60 15.00 -16.76
N SER A 64 30.79 15.99 -17.15
CA SER A 64 30.25 16.98 -16.21
C SER A 64 29.26 16.39 -15.21
N ILE A 65 28.47 15.39 -15.62
CA ILE A 65 27.51 14.75 -14.71
C ILE A 65 28.28 13.82 -13.75
N ALA A 66 29.29 13.12 -14.26
CA ALA A 66 30.19 12.31 -13.43
C ALA A 66 30.93 13.15 -12.38
N ASP A 67 31.32 14.40 -12.69
CA ASP A 67 31.90 15.32 -11.71
C ASP A 67 30.92 15.64 -10.58
N HIS A 68 29.68 16.01 -10.90
CA HIS A 68 28.66 16.30 -9.88
C HIS A 68 28.35 15.08 -9.02
N ILE A 69 28.27 13.89 -9.61
CA ILE A 69 28.03 12.65 -8.86
C ILE A 69 29.20 12.36 -7.92
N ALA A 70 30.43 12.50 -8.41
CA ALA A 70 31.63 12.30 -7.60
C ALA A 70 31.70 13.30 -6.42
N GLU A 71 31.33 14.56 -6.64
CA GLU A 71 31.23 15.58 -5.60
C GLU A 71 30.18 15.21 -4.55
N TYR A 72 28.99 14.78 -4.99
CA TYR A 72 27.91 14.36 -4.10
C TYR A 72 28.30 13.17 -3.24
N LEU A 73 28.88 12.12 -3.84
CA LEU A 73 29.31 10.93 -3.10
C LEU A 73 30.38 11.25 -2.04
N LYS A 74 31.24 12.25 -2.29
CA LYS A 74 32.28 12.68 -1.36
C LYS A 74 31.77 13.59 -0.24
N THR A 75 30.86 14.50 -0.55
CA THR A 75 30.55 15.64 0.32
C THR A 75 29.10 15.68 0.79
N GLY A 76 28.23 14.84 0.23
CA GLY A 76 26.78 14.85 0.46
C GLY A 76 26.04 15.98 -0.26
N LYS A 77 26.73 16.82 -1.06
CA LYS A 77 26.13 17.96 -1.77
C LYS A 77 26.86 18.24 -3.09
N VAL A 78 26.24 19.08 -3.92
CA VAL A 78 26.84 19.60 -5.15
C VAL A 78 26.66 21.11 -5.15
N GLU A 79 27.74 21.89 -5.03
CA GLU A 79 27.66 23.35 -4.85
C GLU A 79 26.87 24.05 -5.95
N LYS A 80 27.04 23.57 -7.19
CA LYS A 80 26.29 24.07 -8.33
C LYS A 80 24.79 23.84 -8.20
N PHE A 81 24.37 22.70 -7.65
CA PHE A 81 22.95 22.40 -7.48
C PHE A 81 22.36 23.25 -6.36
N GLU A 82 23.09 23.47 -5.26
CA GLU A 82 22.70 24.41 -4.21
C GLU A 82 22.50 25.84 -4.77
N GLY A 83 23.42 26.30 -5.63
CA GLY A 83 23.30 27.60 -6.31
C GLY A 83 22.12 27.68 -7.29
N LEU A 84 21.66 26.55 -7.85
CA LEU A 84 20.46 26.49 -8.69
C LEU A 84 19.19 26.46 -7.83
N LYS A 85 19.18 25.69 -6.74
CA LYS A 85 18.07 25.62 -5.76
C LYS A 85 17.76 26.99 -5.17
N GLY A 86 18.78 27.77 -4.79
CA GLY A 86 18.59 29.12 -4.28
C GLY A 86 17.95 30.12 -5.26
N LYS A 87 17.85 29.77 -6.56
CA LYS A 87 17.26 30.60 -7.62
C LYS A 87 15.88 30.11 -8.07
N ALA A 88 15.38 29.02 -7.50
CA ALA A 88 14.06 28.48 -7.81
C ALA A 88 13.22 28.39 -6.51
N PRO A 89 11.89 28.51 -6.60
CA PRO A 89 11.06 28.35 -5.43
C PRO A 89 11.15 26.94 -4.80
N SER A 90 10.92 26.86 -3.49
CA SER A 90 11.03 25.60 -2.74
C SER A 90 10.08 24.50 -3.22
N GLY A 91 8.91 24.86 -3.76
CA GLY A 91 7.94 23.92 -4.34
C GLY A 91 8.10 23.68 -5.85
N THR A 92 9.25 23.99 -6.46
CA THR A 92 9.39 23.92 -7.93
C THR A 92 9.10 22.54 -8.50
N ALA A 93 9.61 21.47 -7.87
CA ALA A 93 9.38 20.09 -8.34
C ALA A 93 7.88 19.77 -8.35
N GLU A 94 7.20 19.95 -7.21
CA GLU A 94 5.76 19.73 -7.05
C GLU A 94 4.91 20.54 -8.04
N LEU A 95 5.24 21.83 -8.21
CA LEU A 95 4.50 22.72 -9.13
C LEU A 95 4.71 22.35 -10.60
N MET A 96 5.87 21.80 -10.95
CA MET A 96 6.22 21.37 -12.30
C MET A 96 5.51 20.07 -12.71
N GLU A 97 5.04 19.27 -11.75
CA GLU A 97 4.25 18.05 -12.01
C GLU A 97 2.80 18.35 -12.42
N ILE A 98 2.29 19.56 -12.19
CA ILE A 98 0.94 19.97 -12.56
C ILE A 98 0.81 19.98 -14.09
N ARG A 99 0.15 18.95 -14.64
CA ARG A 99 -0.09 18.82 -16.08
C ARG A 99 -0.85 20.05 -16.61
N GLY A 100 -0.31 20.66 -17.67
CA GLY A 100 -0.87 21.87 -18.29
C GLY A 100 -0.24 23.18 -17.80
N LEU A 101 0.62 23.11 -16.78
CA LEU A 101 1.36 24.25 -16.23
C LEU A 101 2.86 24.14 -16.54
N GLY A 102 3.22 24.26 -17.82
CA GLY A 102 4.62 24.14 -18.24
C GLY A 102 5.54 25.25 -17.67
N ALA A 103 6.85 24.99 -17.68
CA ALA A 103 7.90 25.84 -17.07
C ALA A 103 7.77 27.35 -17.35
N LYS A 104 7.42 27.73 -18.59
CA LYS A 104 7.26 29.15 -18.97
C LYS A 104 6.15 29.84 -18.19
N LYS A 105 5.00 29.17 -18.02
CA LYS A 105 3.88 29.70 -17.23
C LYS A 105 4.23 29.72 -15.75
N MET A 106 4.84 28.64 -15.26
CA MET A 106 5.29 28.54 -13.86
C MET A 106 6.27 29.65 -13.48
N LYS A 107 7.31 29.87 -14.29
CA LYS A 107 8.29 30.93 -14.06
C LYS A 107 7.61 32.30 -13.99
N LYS A 108 6.68 32.58 -14.91
CA LYS A 108 5.95 33.85 -14.92
C LYS A 108 5.04 34.03 -13.69
N LEU A 109 4.42 32.95 -13.22
CA LEU A 109 3.62 32.94 -12.00
C LEU A 109 4.49 33.17 -10.75
N ALA A 110 5.64 32.49 -10.66
CA ALA A 110 6.62 32.68 -9.59
C ALA A 110 7.18 34.12 -9.58
N ASP A 111 7.62 34.63 -10.73
CA ASP A 111 8.25 35.95 -10.85
C ASP A 111 7.27 37.10 -10.59
N LYS A 112 5.99 36.97 -10.98
CA LYS A 112 5.02 38.07 -10.94
C LYS A 112 4.07 38.02 -9.76
N LEU A 113 3.83 36.85 -9.19
CA LEU A 113 2.90 36.68 -8.06
C LEU A 113 3.57 36.10 -6.81
N GLU A 114 4.89 35.87 -6.87
CA GLU A 114 5.67 35.28 -5.77
C GLU A 114 5.16 33.90 -5.36
N ILE A 115 4.65 33.14 -6.33
CA ILE A 115 4.16 31.77 -6.09
C ILE A 115 5.36 30.86 -5.87
N LYS A 116 5.48 30.30 -4.65
CA LYS A 116 6.57 29.41 -4.27
C LYS A 116 6.13 27.98 -3.99
N THR A 117 4.88 27.81 -3.60
CA THR A 117 4.29 26.54 -3.16
C THR A 117 2.94 26.30 -3.83
N MET A 118 2.44 25.06 -3.76
CA MET A 118 1.05 24.74 -4.16
C MET A 118 0.03 25.64 -3.45
N LEU A 119 0.26 25.95 -2.17
CA LEU A 119 -0.61 26.82 -1.39
C LEU A 119 -0.68 28.24 -1.97
N ASP A 120 0.47 28.81 -2.36
CA ASP A 120 0.52 30.14 -2.96
C ASP A 120 -0.23 30.17 -4.29
N LEU A 121 -0.07 29.13 -5.11
CA LEU A 121 -0.78 28.99 -6.38
C LEU A 121 -2.30 28.91 -6.17
N LYS A 122 -2.76 28.10 -5.20
CA LYS A 122 -4.18 28.00 -4.82
C LYS A 122 -4.74 29.34 -4.35
N ASN A 123 -3.99 30.06 -3.52
CA ASN A 123 -4.38 31.38 -3.04
C ASN A 123 -4.46 32.39 -4.19
N ALA A 124 -3.54 32.34 -5.16
CA ALA A 124 -3.55 33.19 -6.34
C ALA A 124 -4.75 32.92 -7.27
N VAL A 125 -5.18 31.66 -7.40
CA VAL A 125 -6.43 31.29 -8.08
C VAL A 125 -7.64 31.84 -7.32
N LYS A 126 -7.75 31.56 -6.01
CA LYS A 126 -8.89 32.00 -5.17
C LYS A 126 -9.07 33.51 -5.14
N SER A 127 -7.96 34.25 -5.13
CA SER A 127 -7.94 35.72 -5.12
C SER A 127 -8.00 36.35 -6.51
N HIS A 128 -8.14 35.55 -7.58
CA HIS A 128 -8.17 36.02 -8.95
C HIS A 128 -6.96 36.90 -9.35
N ARG A 129 -5.80 36.63 -8.74
CA ARG A 129 -4.54 37.34 -9.05
C ARG A 129 -3.96 36.88 -10.38
N ILE A 130 -4.22 35.64 -10.78
CA ILE A 130 -3.66 35.04 -11.99
C ILE A 130 -4.26 35.68 -13.25
N ARG A 131 -5.58 35.83 -13.32
CA ARG A 131 -6.29 36.43 -14.47
C ARG A 131 -5.93 37.90 -14.75
N ARG A 132 -5.21 38.57 -13.84
CA ARG A 132 -4.74 39.95 -13.96
C ARG A 132 -3.36 40.05 -14.62
N LEU A 133 -2.65 38.93 -14.76
CA LEU A 133 -1.35 38.90 -15.43
C LEU A 133 -1.52 38.90 -16.95
N SER A 134 -0.75 39.73 -17.63
CA SER A 134 -0.65 39.69 -19.11
C SER A 134 -0.37 38.25 -19.58
N GLY A 135 -1.13 37.73 -20.54
CA GLY A 135 -1.02 36.34 -21.02
C GLY A 135 -1.75 35.28 -20.18
N PHE A 136 -2.41 35.69 -19.08
CA PHE A 136 -3.30 34.85 -18.29
C PHE A 136 -4.67 35.54 -18.20
N GLY A 137 -5.65 35.06 -18.97
CA GLY A 137 -7.05 35.50 -18.87
C GLY A 137 -7.89 34.59 -17.95
N VAL A 138 -9.18 34.88 -17.82
CA VAL A 138 -10.15 34.08 -17.03
C VAL A 138 -10.07 32.59 -17.37
N LYS A 139 -10.11 32.25 -18.66
CA LYS A 139 -10.00 30.86 -19.14
C LYS A 139 -8.68 30.19 -18.77
N SER A 140 -7.57 30.96 -18.71
CA SER A 140 -6.29 30.40 -18.28
C SER A 140 -6.28 30.12 -16.78
N GLU A 141 -6.89 30.98 -15.97
CA GLU A 141 -7.02 30.77 -14.54
C GLU A 141 -7.94 29.57 -14.23
N GLU A 142 -9.06 29.42 -14.94
CA GLU A 142 -9.94 28.25 -14.83
C GLU A 142 -9.22 26.95 -15.20
N ASN A 143 -8.40 26.96 -16.25
CA ASN A 143 -7.58 25.80 -16.61
C ASN A 143 -6.52 25.48 -15.55
N ILE A 144 -5.93 26.49 -14.93
CA ILE A 144 -4.96 26.32 -13.83
C ILE A 144 -5.67 25.76 -12.59
N ALA A 145 -6.83 26.31 -12.23
CA ALA A 145 -7.65 25.83 -11.12
C ALA A 145 -8.01 24.35 -11.31
N ARG A 146 -8.46 23.98 -12.51
CA ARG A 146 -8.77 22.60 -12.88
C ARG A 146 -7.53 21.70 -12.87
N ALA A 147 -6.38 22.21 -13.32
CA ALA A 147 -5.12 21.46 -13.28
C ALA A 147 -4.66 21.18 -11.84
N ILE A 148 -4.82 22.14 -10.93
CA ILE A 148 -4.56 21.95 -9.50
C ILE A 148 -5.53 20.91 -8.92
N GLU A 149 -6.83 21.07 -9.17
CA GLU A 149 -7.84 20.13 -8.68
C GLU A 149 -7.57 18.70 -9.18
N ASN A 150 -7.21 18.55 -10.46
CA ASN A 150 -6.83 17.26 -11.03
C ASN A 150 -5.53 16.72 -10.44
N TYR A 151 -4.54 17.58 -10.18
CA TYR A 151 -3.29 17.20 -9.52
C TYR A 151 -3.59 16.69 -8.10
N GLU A 152 -4.34 17.45 -7.30
CA GLU A 152 -4.71 17.05 -5.92
C GLU A 152 -5.53 15.76 -5.91
N LYS A 153 -6.48 15.59 -6.82
CA LYS A 153 -7.26 14.34 -6.97
C LYS A 153 -6.38 13.16 -7.38
N SER A 154 -5.48 13.34 -8.34
CA SER A 154 -4.57 12.28 -8.81
C SER A 154 -3.46 11.94 -7.81
N HIS A 155 -3.13 12.85 -6.88
CA HIS A 155 -2.14 12.63 -5.82
C HIS A 155 -2.79 12.30 -4.47
N SER A 156 -4.12 12.35 -4.38
CA SER A 156 -4.85 11.87 -3.21
C SER A 156 -4.75 10.34 -3.15
N ARG A 157 -4.40 9.82 -1.98
CA ARG A 157 -4.33 8.37 -1.78
C ARG A 157 -5.72 7.85 -1.39
N ILE A 158 -6.16 6.79 -2.05
CA ILE A 158 -7.43 6.12 -1.81
C ILE A 158 -7.17 4.95 -0.85
N PRO A 159 -7.83 4.86 0.32
CA PRO A 159 -7.72 3.68 1.16
C PRO A 159 -8.10 2.40 0.42
N LEU A 160 -7.39 1.29 0.68
CA LEU A 160 -7.59 0.01 -0.01
C LEU A 160 -9.05 -0.45 0.01
N GLY A 161 -9.72 -0.40 1.17
CA GLY A 161 -11.11 -0.83 1.27
C GLY A 161 -12.13 0.10 0.62
N LYS A 162 -11.69 1.23 0.05
CA LYS A 162 -12.49 2.01 -0.91
C LYS A 162 -12.10 1.69 -2.36
N ALA A 163 -10.80 1.64 -2.65
CA ALA A 163 -10.29 1.44 -4.00
C ALA A 163 -10.64 0.05 -4.58
N LEU A 164 -10.57 -0.99 -3.76
CA LEU A 164 -10.77 -2.37 -4.20
C LEU A 164 -12.22 -2.66 -4.59
N PRO A 165 -13.24 -2.39 -3.74
CA PRO A 165 -14.63 -2.57 -4.15
C PRO A 165 -15.00 -1.74 -5.37
N LEU A 166 -14.51 -0.49 -5.44
CA LEU A 166 -14.77 0.40 -6.58
C LEU A 166 -14.18 -0.14 -7.88
N ALA A 167 -12.96 -0.67 -7.86
CA ALA A 167 -12.37 -1.29 -9.04
C ALA A 167 -13.12 -2.55 -9.46
N GLU A 168 -13.59 -3.36 -8.51
CA GLU A 168 -14.39 -4.56 -8.76
C GLU A 168 -15.75 -4.22 -9.38
N GLU A 169 -16.40 -3.17 -8.89
CA GLU A 169 -17.65 -2.63 -9.45
C GLU A 169 -17.45 -2.15 -10.88
N ILE A 170 -16.43 -1.32 -11.14
CA ILE A 170 -16.13 -0.79 -12.47
C ILE A 170 -15.80 -1.91 -13.46
N ILE A 171 -14.98 -2.87 -13.04
CA ILE A 171 -14.64 -4.02 -13.90
C ILE A 171 -15.88 -4.87 -14.17
N SER A 172 -16.76 -5.06 -13.18
CA SER A 172 -18.00 -5.82 -13.37
C SER A 172 -18.95 -5.11 -14.33
N GLY A 173 -19.14 -3.79 -14.18
CA GLY A 173 -19.93 -2.97 -15.10
C GLY A 173 -19.36 -3.00 -16.52
N LEU A 174 -18.03 -2.86 -16.65
CA LEU A 174 -17.36 -2.95 -17.95
C LEU A 174 -17.56 -4.33 -18.61
N LYS A 175 -17.46 -5.41 -17.83
CA LYS A 175 -17.70 -6.78 -18.33
C LYS A 175 -19.13 -6.97 -18.81
N GLU A 176 -20.12 -6.46 -18.09
CA GLU A 176 -21.53 -6.57 -18.49
C GLU A 176 -21.83 -5.77 -19.77
N GLU A 177 -21.30 -4.54 -19.90
CA GLU A 177 -21.45 -3.74 -21.13
C GLU A 177 -20.82 -4.43 -22.36
N LEU A 178 -19.71 -5.13 -22.18
CA LEU A 178 -18.98 -5.79 -23.27
C LEU A 178 -19.55 -7.14 -23.68
N LYS A 179 -20.31 -7.80 -22.79
CA LYS A 179 -20.81 -9.17 -22.93
C LYS A 179 -21.54 -9.43 -24.24
N ASN A 180 -22.34 -8.46 -24.71
CA ASN A 180 -23.13 -8.60 -25.94
C ASN A 180 -22.45 -7.98 -27.18
N GLY A 181 -21.53 -7.04 -26.99
CA GLY A 181 -20.89 -6.27 -28.10
C GLY A 181 -19.54 -6.83 -28.58
N THR A 182 -18.95 -7.77 -27.84
CA THR A 182 -17.62 -8.34 -28.12
C THR A 182 -17.58 -9.87 -27.99
N PRO A 183 -18.33 -10.61 -28.84
CA PRO A 183 -18.28 -12.07 -28.82
C PRO A 183 -16.86 -12.57 -29.14
N GLY A 184 -16.26 -13.32 -28.21
CA GLY A 184 -14.89 -13.84 -28.33
C GLY A 184 -13.84 -13.12 -27.47
N LEU A 185 -14.18 -11.98 -26.85
CA LEU A 185 -13.33 -11.32 -25.88
C LEU A 185 -13.30 -12.12 -24.56
N ASP A 186 -12.11 -12.49 -24.09
CA ASP A 186 -11.95 -13.11 -22.77
C ASP A 186 -12.09 -12.03 -21.68
N LEU A 187 -13.32 -11.83 -21.22
CA LEU A 187 -13.63 -10.86 -20.17
C LEU A 187 -12.87 -11.13 -18.87
N SER A 188 -12.43 -12.37 -18.59
CA SER A 188 -11.63 -12.68 -17.39
C SER A 188 -10.27 -11.96 -17.38
N ARG A 189 -9.79 -11.53 -18.55
CA ARG A 189 -8.53 -10.79 -18.73
C ARG A 189 -8.65 -9.29 -18.47
N ILE A 190 -9.82 -8.80 -18.06
CA ILE A 190 -10.01 -7.43 -17.58
C ILE A 190 -9.81 -7.40 -16.07
N ILE A 191 -8.66 -6.86 -15.63
CA ILE A 191 -8.23 -6.87 -14.22
C ILE A 191 -7.62 -5.54 -13.81
N TYR A 192 -7.69 -5.20 -12.52
CA TYR A 192 -6.92 -4.09 -11.97
C TYR A 192 -5.44 -4.46 -11.83
N THR A 193 -4.56 -3.46 -11.87
CA THR A 193 -3.11 -3.58 -11.74
C THR A 193 -2.60 -2.58 -10.69
N GLY A 194 -1.38 -2.05 -10.85
CA GLY A 194 -0.82 -1.03 -9.97
C GLY A 194 -0.66 -1.47 -8.52
N SER A 195 -0.65 -0.49 -7.60
CA SER A 195 -0.59 -0.76 -6.16
C SER A 195 -1.83 -1.49 -5.63
N LEU A 196 -2.95 -1.43 -6.37
CA LEU A 196 -4.19 -2.12 -6.00
C LEU A 196 -4.03 -3.64 -6.12
N ARG A 197 -3.47 -4.12 -7.24
CA ARG A 197 -3.16 -5.56 -7.41
C ARG A 197 -2.12 -6.07 -6.41
N ARG A 198 -1.25 -5.19 -5.91
CA ARG A 198 -0.31 -5.52 -4.83
C ARG A 198 -0.92 -5.38 -3.43
N LEU A 199 -2.19 -5.00 -3.32
CA LEU A 199 -2.95 -4.82 -2.07
C LEU A 199 -2.32 -3.82 -1.09
N LYS A 200 -1.70 -2.75 -1.60
CA LYS A 200 -1.16 -1.70 -0.74
C LYS A 200 -2.29 -1.03 0.05
N GLU A 201 -2.07 -0.72 1.32
CA GLU A 201 -3.07 -0.12 2.24
C GLU A 201 -3.70 1.18 1.72
N THR A 202 -2.97 1.89 0.86
CA THR A 202 -3.42 3.10 0.18
C THR A 202 -2.97 3.06 -1.29
N ILE A 203 -3.84 3.50 -2.18
CA ILE A 203 -3.72 3.41 -3.64
C ILE A 203 -3.58 4.82 -4.21
N GLY A 204 -2.78 5.02 -5.26
CA GLY A 204 -2.73 6.30 -5.98
C GLY A 204 -3.94 6.42 -6.90
N ASP A 205 -3.75 6.05 -8.16
CA ASP A 205 -4.79 5.82 -9.14
C ASP A 205 -5.19 4.33 -9.23
N ILE A 206 -6.37 4.08 -9.78
CA ILE A 206 -6.81 2.73 -10.14
C ILE A 206 -6.39 2.48 -11.59
N ASP A 207 -5.54 1.48 -11.81
CA ASP A 207 -5.14 1.04 -13.14
C ASP A 207 -5.90 -0.23 -13.53
N ILE A 208 -6.55 -0.25 -14.69
CA ILE A 208 -7.17 -1.44 -15.28
C ILE A 208 -6.40 -1.83 -16.55
N LEU A 209 -6.14 -3.11 -16.70
CA LEU A 209 -5.56 -3.73 -17.89
C LEU A 209 -6.58 -4.69 -18.51
N ALA A 210 -6.72 -4.63 -19.83
CA ALA A 210 -7.52 -5.55 -20.61
C ALA A 210 -6.69 -6.17 -21.74
N GLU A 211 -6.95 -7.44 -22.02
CA GLU A 211 -6.44 -8.15 -23.21
C GLU A 211 -7.44 -8.03 -24.34
N ALA A 212 -7.03 -7.56 -25.52
CA ALA A 212 -7.87 -7.62 -26.71
C ALA A 212 -7.05 -7.47 -27.99
N GLU A 213 -7.56 -8.01 -29.09
CA GLU A 213 -7.10 -7.68 -30.43
C GLU A 213 -7.40 -6.21 -30.77
N GLU A 214 -6.64 -5.64 -31.71
CA GLU A 214 -6.77 -4.22 -32.07
C GLU A 214 -8.18 -3.85 -32.54
N ALA A 215 -8.89 -4.79 -33.17
CA ALA A 215 -10.25 -4.60 -33.68
C ALA A 215 -11.28 -4.35 -32.56
N ASP A 216 -11.04 -4.86 -31.35
CA ASP A 216 -11.98 -4.75 -30.21
C ASP A 216 -11.57 -3.70 -29.18
N ALA A 217 -10.30 -3.26 -29.19
CA ALA A 217 -9.78 -2.26 -28.26
C ALA A 217 -10.63 -0.98 -28.20
N GLY A 218 -11.11 -0.50 -29.35
CA GLY A 218 -11.98 0.68 -29.44
C GLY A 218 -13.31 0.50 -28.69
N LYS A 219 -13.93 -0.68 -28.78
CA LYS A 219 -15.20 -0.99 -28.09
C LYS A 219 -15.02 -1.00 -26.58
N ILE A 220 -13.90 -1.53 -26.09
CA ILE A 220 -13.56 -1.50 -24.65
C ILE A 220 -13.38 -0.06 -24.17
N MET A 221 -12.67 0.77 -24.94
CA MET A 221 -12.50 2.19 -24.61
C MET A 221 -13.83 2.95 -24.62
N ASP A 222 -14.73 2.66 -25.56
CA ASP A 222 -16.07 3.26 -25.64
C ASP A 222 -16.94 2.87 -24.45
N ALA A 223 -16.97 1.58 -24.10
CA ALA A 223 -17.70 1.08 -22.94
C ALA A 223 -17.19 1.72 -21.64
N PHE A 224 -15.87 1.73 -21.44
CA PHE A 224 -15.23 2.27 -20.23
C PHE A 224 -15.56 3.75 -19.98
N VAL A 225 -15.49 4.60 -21.01
CA VAL A 225 -15.80 6.04 -20.83
C VAL A 225 -17.30 6.33 -20.70
N SER A 226 -18.16 5.36 -21.03
CA SER A 226 -19.62 5.48 -21.00
C SER A 226 -20.23 4.90 -19.72
N LEU A 227 -19.41 4.31 -18.84
CA LEU A 227 -19.85 3.74 -17.58
C LEU A 227 -20.60 4.78 -16.71
N PRO A 228 -21.66 4.38 -15.97
CA PRO A 228 -22.40 5.30 -15.10
C PRO A 228 -21.53 6.00 -14.06
N GLU A 229 -20.46 5.37 -13.60
CA GLU A 229 -19.52 5.89 -12.59
C GLU A 229 -18.57 6.94 -13.19
N ALA A 230 -18.41 6.96 -14.52
CA ALA A 230 -17.56 7.91 -15.22
C ALA A 230 -18.09 9.34 -15.05
N GLY A 231 -17.24 10.23 -14.53
CA GLY A 231 -17.56 11.64 -14.34
C GLY A 231 -17.02 12.50 -15.48
N GLN A 232 -15.70 12.69 -15.51
CA GLN A 232 -15.00 13.46 -16.53
C GLN A 232 -14.04 12.56 -17.32
N VAL A 233 -14.21 12.50 -18.64
CA VAL A 233 -13.21 11.89 -19.52
C VAL A 233 -12.01 12.85 -19.64
N VAL A 234 -10.87 12.44 -19.10
CA VAL A 234 -9.61 13.22 -19.16
C VAL A 234 -8.94 13.02 -20.51
N SER A 235 -8.89 11.78 -20.98
CA SER A 235 -8.40 11.43 -22.30
C SER A 235 -9.01 10.13 -22.79
N LYS A 236 -9.26 10.04 -24.10
CA LYS A 236 -9.71 8.82 -24.77
C LYS A 236 -8.85 8.55 -26.00
N GLY A 237 -8.19 7.41 -26.01
CA GLY A 237 -7.37 6.92 -27.11
C GLY A 237 -7.81 5.53 -27.56
N ARG A 238 -7.12 4.98 -28.56
CA ARG A 238 -7.42 3.63 -29.10
C ARG A 238 -7.12 2.50 -28.11
N THR A 239 -6.06 2.65 -27.32
CA THR A 239 -5.54 1.61 -26.41
C THR A 239 -5.32 2.12 -24.98
N ARG A 240 -5.64 3.38 -24.72
CA ARG A 240 -5.58 3.99 -23.39
C ARG A 240 -6.66 5.04 -23.22
N SER A 241 -7.36 5.00 -22.10
CA SER A 241 -8.28 6.05 -21.67
C SER A 241 -8.10 6.34 -20.19
N SER A 242 -8.43 7.57 -19.80
CA SER A 242 -8.34 8.07 -18.43
C SER A 242 -9.61 8.81 -18.09
N VAL A 243 -10.22 8.48 -16.96
CA VAL A 243 -11.47 9.08 -16.47
C VAL A 243 -11.28 9.51 -15.02
N ILE A 244 -11.90 10.62 -14.64
CA ILE A 244 -12.17 10.96 -13.25
C ILE A 244 -13.59 10.52 -12.95
N LEU A 245 -13.76 9.62 -12.00
CA LEU A 245 -15.07 9.13 -11.58
C LEU A 245 -15.89 10.26 -10.95
N LYS A 246 -17.21 10.08 -10.87
CA LYS A 246 -18.11 11.03 -10.18
C LYS A 246 -17.68 11.28 -8.72
N GLU A 247 -17.08 10.29 -8.09
CA GLU A 247 -16.51 10.38 -6.73
C GLU A 247 -15.18 11.13 -6.64
N GLY A 248 -14.58 11.51 -7.78
CA GLY A 248 -13.36 12.31 -7.84
C GLY A 248 -12.05 11.54 -7.99
N PHE A 249 -12.08 10.20 -8.07
CA PHE A 249 -10.88 9.39 -8.26
C PHE A 249 -10.48 9.23 -9.72
N ALA A 250 -9.18 9.20 -9.97
CA ALA A 250 -8.63 8.92 -11.29
C ALA A 250 -8.57 7.41 -11.54
N ILE A 251 -8.99 7.00 -12.72
CA ILE A 251 -8.91 5.63 -13.21
C ILE A 251 -8.38 5.60 -14.65
N ASP A 252 -7.39 4.74 -14.88
CA ASP A 252 -6.75 4.53 -16.17
C ASP A 252 -7.09 3.13 -16.69
N LEU A 253 -7.49 3.03 -17.94
CA LEU A 253 -7.66 1.76 -18.65
C LEU A 253 -6.62 1.65 -19.76
N ARG A 254 -5.99 0.48 -19.87
CA ARG A 254 -5.09 0.12 -20.97
C ARG A 254 -5.53 -1.19 -21.61
N VAL A 255 -5.43 -1.24 -22.93
CA VAL A 255 -5.65 -2.47 -23.73
C VAL A 255 -4.35 -2.86 -24.41
N VAL A 256 -4.01 -4.15 -24.32
CA VAL A 256 -2.82 -4.74 -24.93
C VAL A 256 -3.19 -6.00 -25.72
N PRO A 257 -2.42 -6.35 -26.78
CA PRO A 257 -2.67 -7.57 -27.53
C PRO A 257 -2.35 -8.82 -26.69
N PRO A 258 -2.95 -9.99 -27.00
CA PRO A 258 -2.82 -11.23 -26.20
C PRO A 258 -1.38 -11.67 -25.92
N GLU A 259 -0.53 -11.55 -26.92
CA GLU A 259 0.91 -11.81 -26.82
C GLU A 259 1.71 -10.96 -25.84
N SER A 260 1.17 -9.81 -25.43
CA SER A 260 1.82 -8.83 -24.54
C SER A 260 1.18 -8.80 -23.16
N TYR A 261 0.08 -9.53 -22.96
CA TYR A 261 -0.72 -9.42 -21.74
C TYR A 261 0.07 -9.70 -20.47
N GLY A 262 0.86 -10.78 -20.44
CA GLY A 262 1.73 -11.09 -19.31
C GLY A 262 2.80 -10.04 -19.04
N ALA A 263 3.40 -9.47 -20.09
CA ALA A 263 4.40 -8.41 -19.95
C ALA A 263 3.79 -7.11 -19.44
N ALA A 264 2.63 -6.73 -19.96
CA ALA A 264 1.88 -5.58 -19.51
C ALA A 264 1.41 -5.77 -18.07
N LEU A 265 0.94 -6.97 -17.71
CA LEU A 265 0.52 -7.27 -16.36
C LEU A 265 1.68 -7.15 -15.36
N GLN A 266 2.85 -7.71 -15.68
CA GLN A 266 4.07 -7.54 -14.89
C GLN A 266 4.41 -6.04 -14.75
N TYR A 267 4.46 -5.32 -15.87
CA TYR A 267 4.87 -3.92 -15.94
C TYR A 267 3.93 -2.99 -15.16
N PHE A 268 2.61 -3.06 -15.41
CA PHE A 268 1.63 -2.17 -14.79
C PHE A 268 1.29 -2.60 -13.35
N THR A 269 1.53 -3.85 -12.96
CA THR A 269 1.46 -4.23 -11.54
C THR A 269 2.59 -3.60 -10.74
N GLY A 270 3.79 -3.48 -11.31
CA GLY A 270 4.94 -2.94 -10.62
C GLY A 270 5.36 -3.76 -9.39
N SER A 271 5.94 -3.16 -8.35
CA SER A 271 6.22 -1.73 -8.19
C SER A 271 7.23 -1.18 -9.22
N LYS A 272 7.43 0.15 -9.23
CA LYS A 272 8.49 0.78 -10.03
C LYS A 272 9.85 0.14 -9.73
N GLU A 273 10.16 -0.05 -8.44
CA GLU A 273 11.40 -0.60 -7.94
C GLU A 273 11.57 -2.07 -8.36
N HIS A 274 10.50 -2.86 -8.26
CA HIS A 274 10.50 -4.24 -8.75
C HIS A 274 10.77 -4.31 -10.25
N ASN A 275 10.11 -3.47 -11.06
CA ASN A 275 10.32 -3.39 -12.50
C ASN A 275 11.76 -3.01 -12.86
N ILE A 276 12.35 -2.08 -12.11
CA ILE A 276 13.76 -1.70 -12.28
C ILE A 276 14.65 -2.92 -12.04
N GLY A 277 14.47 -3.61 -10.91
CA GLY A 277 15.22 -4.83 -10.58
C GLY A 277 15.09 -5.92 -11.66
N LEU A 278 13.87 -6.18 -12.13
CA LEU A 278 13.60 -7.20 -13.13
C LEU A 278 14.20 -6.83 -14.50
N ARG A 279 14.14 -5.57 -14.93
CA ARG A 279 14.81 -5.10 -16.15
C ARG A 279 16.33 -5.24 -16.06
N ASN A 280 16.91 -5.03 -14.89
CA ASN A 280 18.34 -5.21 -14.67
C ASN A 280 18.76 -6.67 -14.78
N ILE A 281 17.95 -7.58 -14.26
CA ILE A 281 18.13 -9.03 -14.46
C ILE A 281 18.06 -9.35 -15.96
N ALA A 282 17.01 -8.90 -16.64
CA ALA A 282 16.85 -9.11 -18.09
C ALA A 282 18.07 -8.61 -18.89
N LEU A 283 18.58 -7.40 -18.58
CA LEU A 283 19.74 -6.84 -19.27
C LEU A 283 21.01 -7.67 -19.09
N ARG A 284 21.24 -8.23 -17.89
CA ARG A 284 22.39 -9.11 -17.62
C ARG A 284 22.28 -10.44 -18.37
N GLU A 285 21.07 -10.96 -18.51
CA GLU A 285 20.77 -12.19 -19.25
C GLU A 285 20.68 -11.98 -20.78
N GLY A 286 21.06 -10.80 -21.29
CA GLY A 286 21.05 -10.53 -22.73
C GLY A 286 19.66 -10.23 -23.31
N TYR A 287 18.70 -9.85 -22.48
CA TYR A 287 17.33 -9.53 -22.87
C TYR A 287 16.99 -8.05 -22.68
N LYS A 288 15.88 -7.62 -23.30
CA LYS A 288 15.22 -6.33 -23.09
C LYS A 288 13.77 -6.61 -22.68
N LEU A 289 13.39 -6.15 -21.50
CA LEU A 289 12.01 -6.25 -21.00
C LEU A 289 11.29 -4.90 -21.15
N SER A 290 10.07 -4.93 -21.69
CA SER A 290 9.15 -3.79 -21.78
C SER A 290 7.70 -4.24 -21.46
N GLU A 291 6.76 -3.29 -21.44
CA GLU A 291 5.32 -3.56 -21.33
C GLU A 291 4.74 -4.44 -22.45
N TYR A 292 5.50 -4.70 -23.53
CA TYR A 292 5.05 -5.49 -24.69
C TYR A 292 5.69 -6.89 -24.77
N GLY A 293 6.69 -7.18 -23.94
CA GLY A 293 7.36 -8.47 -23.98
C GLY A 293 8.79 -8.46 -23.47
N LEU A 294 9.35 -9.66 -23.42
CA LEU A 294 10.76 -9.91 -23.24
C LEU A 294 11.38 -10.23 -24.61
N TYR A 295 12.44 -9.52 -24.97
CA TYR A 295 13.08 -9.59 -26.29
C TYR A 295 14.54 -9.98 -26.17
N SER A 296 15.02 -10.83 -27.09
CA SER A 296 16.45 -11.10 -27.25
C SER A 296 17.18 -9.85 -27.74
N LYS A 297 18.26 -9.43 -27.06
CA LYS A 297 19.08 -8.30 -27.58
C LYS A 297 19.86 -8.67 -28.83
N ASN A 298 20.11 -9.96 -29.05
CA ASN A 298 20.89 -10.44 -30.20
C ASN A 298 20.04 -10.51 -31.46
N SER A 299 18.84 -11.11 -31.40
CA SER A 299 17.96 -11.30 -32.57
C SER A 299 16.86 -10.23 -32.69
N GLY A 300 16.53 -9.54 -31.59
CA GLY A 300 15.39 -8.62 -31.54
C GLY A 300 14.03 -9.33 -31.42
N GLU A 301 14.01 -10.66 -31.42
CA GLU A 301 12.77 -11.44 -31.36
C GLU A 301 12.16 -11.45 -29.94
N ARG A 302 10.82 -11.49 -29.88
CA ARG A 302 10.07 -11.67 -28.64
C ARG A 302 10.17 -13.13 -28.19
N ILE A 303 10.65 -13.36 -26.98
CA ILE A 303 10.88 -14.69 -26.41
C ILE A 303 9.89 -15.05 -25.28
N ALA A 304 9.18 -14.07 -24.74
CA ALA A 304 8.09 -14.21 -23.79
C ALA A 304 7.21 -12.96 -23.78
N GLY A 305 5.98 -13.10 -23.32
CA GLY A 305 5.06 -11.95 -23.14
C GLY A 305 3.61 -12.32 -22.86
N LYS A 306 3.22 -13.59 -23.07
CA LYS A 306 1.83 -14.04 -22.93
C LYS A 306 1.40 -14.17 -21.47
N SER A 307 2.31 -14.57 -20.59
CA SER A 307 2.05 -14.68 -19.15
C SER A 307 3.19 -14.13 -18.30
N GLU A 308 2.89 -13.74 -17.06
CA GLU A 308 3.91 -13.26 -16.12
C GLU A 308 4.90 -14.38 -15.78
N GLU A 309 4.40 -15.60 -15.54
CA GLU A 309 5.17 -16.81 -15.23
C GLU A 309 6.17 -17.14 -16.33
N GLU A 310 5.79 -16.96 -17.60
CA GLU A 310 6.68 -17.15 -18.75
C GLU A 310 7.89 -16.20 -18.67
N ILE A 311 7.65 -14.94 -18.31
CA ILE A 311 8.69 -13.90 -18.19
C ILE A 311 9.63 -14.23 -17.04
N TYR A 312 9.10 -14.49 -15.83
CA TYR A 312 9.94 -14.84 -14.67
C TYR A 312 10.79 -16.08 -14.96
N ARG A 313 10.19 -17.14 -15.51
CA ARG A 313 10.89 -18.37 -15.87
C ARG A 313 12.00 -18.13 -16.90
N LYS A 314 11.78 -17.31 -17.93
CA LYS A 314 12.82 -16.96 -18.91
C LYS A 314 13.97 -16.16 -18.31
N LEU A 315 13.71 -15.44 -17.22
CA LEU A 315 14.71 -14.71 -16.45
C LEU A 315 15.36 -15.55 -15.34
N GLY A 316 15.06 -16.86 -15.26
CA GLY A 316 15.60 -17.75 -14.24
C GLY A 316 15.05 -17.49 -12.84
N LEU A 317 13.82 -17.00 -12.75
CA LEU A 317 13.14 -16.66 -11.49
C LEU A 317 11.89 -17.52 -11.30
N GLU A 318 11.64 -17.92 -10.06
CA GLU A 318 10.31 -18.37 -9.62
C GLU A 318 9.27 -17.25 -9.84
N TYR A 319 8.00 -17.62 -10.03
CA TYR A 319 6.91 -16.63 -10.14
C TYR A 319 6.77 -15.83 -8.85
N ILE A 320 6.80 -14.50 -8.96
CA ILE A 320 6.67 -13.60 -7.82
C ILE A 320 5.24 -13.08 -7.76
N ALA A 321 4.52 -13.45 -6.70
CA ALA A 321 3.18 -12.97 -6.41
C ALA A 321 3.15 -11.42 -6.34
N PRO A 322 2.11 -10.75 -6.88
CA PRO A 322 2.01 -9.29 -6.91
C PRO A 322 2.31 -8.59 -5.58
N GLU A 323 1.84 -9.16 -4.47
CA GLU A 323 1.96 -8.65 -3.11
C GLU A 323 3.43 -8.51 -2.67
N LEU A 324 4.34 -9.33 -3.21
CA LEU A 324 5.77 -9.31 -2.86
C LEU A 324 6.59 -8.29 -3.66
N ARG A 325 6.02 -7.71 -4.73
CA ARG A 325 6.73 -6.89 -5.72
C ARG A 325 6.98 -5.46 -5.22
N GLU A 326 7.76 -5.34 -4.16
CA GLU A 326 8.14 -4.07 -3.52
C GLU A 326 9.66 -3.88 -3.42
N ASN A 327 10.45 -4.73 -4.07
CA ASN A 327 11.93 -4.73 -4.04
C ASN A 327 12.50 -4.82 -2.61
N ARG A 328 11.94 -5.72 -1.80
CA ARG A 328 12.32 -6.00 -0.40
C ARG A 328 13.13 -7.29 -0.25
N GLY A 329 13.49 -7.94 -1.37
CA GLY A 329 14.30 -9.16 -1.39
C GLY A 329 13.71 -10.28 -2.25
N GLU A 330 12.51 -10.08 -2.79
CA GLU A 330 11.73 -11.06 -3.54
C GLU A 330 12.46 -11.54 -4.80
N LEU A 331 13.16 -10.65 -5.51
CA LEU A 331 13.94 -11.02 -6.69
C LEU A 331 15.11 -11.95 -6.34
N LYS A 332 15.74 -11.73 -5.17
CA LYS A 332 16.85 -12.56 -4.70
C LYS A 332 16.33 -13.93 -4.23
N ALA A 333 15.21 -13.95 -3.51
CA ALA A 333 14.56 -15.19 -3.07
C ALA A 333 14.09 -16.02 -4.29
N ALA A 334 13.44 -15.39 -5.27
CA ALA A 334 12.96 -16.04 -6.49
C ALA A 334 14.09 -16.64 -7.34
N ALA A 335 15.25 -15.98 -7.42
CA ALA A 335 16.42 -16.50 -8.12
C ALA A 335 17.02 -17.77 -7.46
N LYS A 336 16.68 -18.00 -6.19
CA LYS A 336 17.14 -19.16 -5.42
C LYS A 336 16.04 -20.19 -5.16
N ASN A 337 14.81 -19.92 -5.60
CA ASN A 337 13.62 -20.69 -5.23
C ASN A 337 13.41 -20.75 -3.70
N GLU A 338 13.60 -19.61 -3.04
CA GLU A 338 13.45 -19.39 -1.60
C GLU A 338 12.25 -18.45 -1.30
N LEU A 339 11.28 -18.31 -2.21
CA LEU A 339 10.06 -17.55 -1.92
C LEU A 339 9.21 -18.26 -0.86
N PRO A 340 8.54 -17.53 0.05
CA PRO A 340 7.68 -18.13 1.06
C PRO A 340 6.38 -18.69 0.45
N GLU A 341 5.84 -19.76 1.04
CA GLU A 341 4.49 -20.23 0.74
C GLU A 341 3.46 -19.33 1.44
N LEU A 342 3.05 -18.27 0.75
CA LEU A 342 2.17 -17.25 1.31
C LEU A 342 0.84 -17.82 1.79
N VAL A 343 0.39 -17.33 2.96
CA VAL A 343 -0.96 -17.60 3.48
C VAL A 343 -2.05 -17.25 2.46
N ASP A 344 -3.09 -18.07 2.36
CA ASP A 344 -4.26 -17.86 1.51
C ASP A 344 -5.55 -17.74 2.35
N ALA A 345 -6.64 -17.26 1.75
CA ALA A 345 -7.94 -17.12 2.38
C ALA A 345 -8.47 -18.47 2.88
N GLY A 346 -8.23 -19.54 2.12
CA GLY A 346 -8.63 -20.91 2.50
C GLY A 346 -7.89 -21.45 3.73
N ASP A 347 -6.82 -20.80 4.17
CA ASP A 347 -6.09 -21.19 5.38
C ASP A 347 -6.68 -20.58 6.65
N ILE A 348 -7.49 -19.53 6.54
CA ILE A 348 -8.07 -18.84 7.69
C ILE A 348 -9.25 -19.64 8.23
N ARG A 349 -9.16 -20.09 9.48
CA ARG A 349 -10.14 -20.97 10.13
C ARG A 349 -11.03 -20.23 11.12
N GLY A 350 -10.76 -18.96 11.41
CA GLY A 350 -11.55 -18.20 12.34
C GLY A 350 -11.09 -16.76 12.50
N ASP A 351 -11.89 -15.98 13.22
CA ASP A 351 -11.64 -14.59 13.53
C ASP A 351 -11.51 -14.39 15.05
N LEU A 352 -10.49 -13.64 15.47
CA LEU A 352 -10.08 -13.54 16.87
C LEU A 352 -10.33 -12.16 17.49
N HIS A 353 -11.00 -11.26 16.77
CA HIS A 353 -11.43 -9.96 17.29
C HIS A 353 -12.74 -9.53 16.62
N MET A 354 -13.85 -9.55 17.36
CA MET A 354 -15.14 -9.00 16.91
C MET A 354 -15.99 -8.55 18.09
N HIS A 355 -16.90 -7.62 17.80
CA HIS A 355 -17.78 -6.97 18.76
C HIS A 355 -19.23 -7.35 18.51
N THR A 356 -20.04 -7.23 19.54
CA THR A 356 -21.49 -7.49 19.52
C THR A 356 -22.25 -6.32 20.12
N ASP A 357 -23.57 -6.39 20.09
CA ASP A 357 -24.47 -5.42 20.72
C ASP A 357 -24.34 -5.34 22.27
N TYR A 358 -23.52 -6.20 22.88
CA TYR A 358 -23.10 -6.03 24.28
C TYR A 358 -22.21 -4.79 24.50
N SER A 359 -21.44 -4.36 23.50
CA SER A 359 -20.64 -3.12 23.56
C SER A 359 -21.01 -2.14 22.44
N GLU A 360 -20.20 -2.03 21.39
CA GLU A 360 -20.41 -1.09 20.27
C GLU A 360 -20.74 -1.77 18.94
N GLY A 361 -20.89 -3.10 18.91
CA GLY A 361 -21.41 -3.80 17.74
C GLY A 361 -22.88 -3.45 17.48
N THR A 362 -23.30 -3.50 16.21
CA THR A 362 -24.68 -3.27 15.80
C THR A 362 -25.51 -4.55 15.72
N GLU A 363 -24.88 -5.69 15.88
CA GLU A 363 -25.47 -7.01 15.67
C GLU A 363 -25.45 -7.85 16.93
N SER A 364 -26.50 -8.66 17.10
CA SER A 364 -26.58 -9.56 18.24
C SER A 364 -25.47 -10.61 18.23
N LEU A 365 -25.10 -11.09 19.41
CA LEU A 365 -24.17 -12.21 19.56
C LEU A 365 -24.59 -13.43 18.73
N GLU A 366 -25.88 -13.78 18.70
CA GLU A 366 -26.40 -14.89 17.90
C GLU A 366 -26.22 -14.65 16.40
N THR A 367 -26.54 -13.44 15.91
CA THR A 367 -26.37 -13.05 14.50
C THR A 367 -24.91 -13.17 14.06
N MET A 368 -23.97 -12.72 14.89
CA MET A 368 -22.53 -12.79 14.59
C MET A 368 -22.05 -14.25 14.53
N ILE A 369 -22.47 -15.10 15.48
CA ILE A 369 -22.15 -16.54 15.48
C ILE A 369 -22.70 -17.23 14.22
N GLU A 370 -23.96 -16.98 13.86
CA GLU A 370 -24.61 -17.58 12.70
C GLU A 370 -23.89 -17.23 11.40
N ASN A 371 -23.55 -15.95 11.20
CA ASN A 371 -22.87 -15.50 9.98
C ASN A 371 -21.42 -16.01 9.90
N ALA A 372 -20.69 -16.05 11.02
CA ALA A 372 -19.36 -16.64 11.08
C ALA A 372 -19.38 -18.15 10.73
N GLU A 373 -20.38 -18.90 11.24
CA GLU A 373 -20.55 -20.32 10.88
C GLU A 373 -20.93 -20.49 9.40
N ALA A 374 -21.77 -19.61 8.85
CA ALA A 374 -22.13 -19.61 7.43
C ALA A 374 -20.93 -19.32 6.50
N MET A 375 -19.95 -18.53 6.97
CA MET A 375 -18.67 -18.31 6.29
C MET A 375 -17.73 -19.52 6.37
N GLY A 376 -18.06 -20.54 7.16
CA GLY A 376 -17.27 -21.76 7.30
C GLY A 376 -16.15 -21.68 8.35
N TYR A 377 -16.16 -20.66 9.23
CA TYR A 377 -15.20 -20.61 10.33
C TYR A 377 -15.40 -21.76 11.32
N GLU A 378 -14.28 -22.30 11.81
CA GLU A 378 -14.24 -23.30 12.87
C GLU A 378 -14.37 -22.66 14.26
N TYR A 379 -13.89 -21.42 14.40
CA TYR A 379 -13.96 -20.67 15.65
C TYR A 379 -14.08 -19.16 15.44
N ILE A 380 -14.62 -18.49 16.46
CA ILE A 380 -14.57 -17.04 16.61
C ILE A 380 -14.25 -16.67 18.05
N ALA A 381 -13.65 -15.50 18.27
CA ALA A 381 -13.56 -14.88 19.59
C ALA A 381 -14.45 -13.64 19.67
N VAL A 382 -15.37 -13.63 20.63
CA VAL A 382 -16.18 -12.46 20.97
C VAL A 382 -15.39 -11.62 21.96
N THR A 383 -15.05 -10.39 21.59
CA THR A 383 -14.05 -9.56 22.29
C THR A 383 -14.58 -8.16 22.55
N ASP A 384 -15.81 -8.05 23.03
CA ASP A 384 -16.41 -6.78 23.44
C ASP A 384 -15.53 -6.02 24.47
N HIS A 385 -15.64 -4.69 24.45
CA HIS A 385 -14.72 -3.82 25.20
C HIS A 385 -14.87 -3.91 26.72
N SER A 386 -13.77 -3.64 27.41
CA SER A 386 -13.74 -3.49 28.86
C SER A 386 -14.30 -2.15 29.39
N ARG A 387 -14.61 -2.13 30.68
CA ARG A 387 -15.31 -1.06 31.44
C ARG A 387 -14.89 0.40 31.14
N SER A 388 -13.62 0.67 30.86
CA SER A 388 -13.11 2.03 30.69
C SER A 388 -13.47 2.63 29.33
N GLN A 389 -13.86 1.81 28.36
CA GLN A 389 -14.33 2.27 27.05
C GLN A 389 -15.79 2.75 27.08
N ARG A 390 -16.04 3.84 27.82
CA ARG A 390 -17.40 4.39 27.97
C ARG A 390 -18.06 4.85 26.67
N ILE A 391 -17.26 5.26 25.68
CA ILE A 391 -17.77 5.68 24.36
C ILE A 391 -18.31 4.46 23.59
N ALA A 392 -17.71 3.29 23.82
CA ALA A 392 -18.04 2.04 23.16
C ALA A 392 -18.94 1.13 24.01
N ASN A 393 -19.65 1.69 25.01
CA ASN A 393 -20.45 0.95 25.98
C ASN A 393 -19.69 -0.21 26.66
N GLY A 394 -18.42 0.00 27.02
CA GLY A 394 -17.57 -1.02 27.63
C GLY A 394 -18.21 -1.71 28.85
N MET A 395 -18.08 -3.03 28.91
CA MET A 395 -18.82 -3.88 29.85
C MET A 395 -18.23 -3.85 31.26
N ASP A 396 -19.08 -3.78 32.27
CA ASP A 396 -18.66 -4.13 33.63
C ASP A 396 -18.54 -5.67 33.80
N ILE A 397 -18.12 -6.12 34.98
CA ILE A 397 -17.92 -7.56 35.24
C ILE A 397 -19.27 -8.32 35.24
N GLU A 398 -20.36 -7.68 35.66
CA GLU A 398 -21.67 -8.33 35.73
C GLU A 398 -22.20 -8.59 34.31
N THR A 399 -22.17 -7.57 33.45
CA THR A 399 -22.53 -7.67 32.03
C THR A 399 -21.64 -8.67 31.28
N LEU A 400 -20.31 -8.64 31.49
CA LEU A 400 -19.39 -9.61 30.90
C LEU A 400 -19.77 -11.07 31.27
N LYS A 401 -20.14 -11.30 32.54
CA LYS A 401 -20.57 -12.64 33.00
C LYS A 401 -21.94 -13.04 32.48
N GLU A 402 -22.82 -12.09 32.17
CA GLU A 402 -24.08 -12.36 31.46
C GLU A 402 -23.82 -12.81 30.03
N GLN A 403 -22.94 -12.11 29.29
CA GLN A 403 -22.51 -12.52 27.96
C GLN A 403 -21.95 -13.94 27.95
N TRP A 404 -21.13 -14.31 28.94
CA TRP A 404 -20.59 -15.68 29.03
C TRP A 404 -21.67 -16.75 29.20
N LYS A 405 -22.76 -16.45 29.93
CA LYS A 405 -23.90 -17.36 30.06
C LYS A 405 -24.60 -17.53 28.73
N GLU A 406 -24.76 -16.44 27.98
CA GLU A 406 -25.36 -16.48 26.64
C GLU A 406 -24.48 -17.25 25.65
N ILE A 407 -23.17 -16.96 25.59
CA ILE A 407 -22.19 -17.72 24.79
C ILE A 407 -22.29 -19.22 25.09
N LYS A 408 -22.36 -19.61 26.37
CA LYS A 408 -22.50 -21.01 26.79
C LYS A 408 -23.82 -21.64 26.34
N SER A 409 -24.90 -20.86 26.27
CA SER A 409 -26.20 -21.30 25.79
C SER A 409 -26.18 -21.50 24.27
N LEU A 410 -25.71 -20.48 23.53
CA LEU A 410 -25.63 -20.48 22.07
C LEU A 410 -24.63 -21.53 21.55
N SER A 411 -23.51 -21.75 22.23
CA SER A 411 -22.51 -22.77 21.86
C SER A 411 -23.06 -24.21 21.84
N LYS A 412 -24.27 -24.46 22.37
CA LYS A 412 -24.97 -25.76 22.26
C LYS A 412 -25.76 -25.90 20.96
N ARG A 413 -26.10 -24.78 20.32
CA ARG A 413 -26.92 -24.68 19.10
C ARG A 413 -26.07 -24.64 17.83
N PHE A 414 -24.85 -24.09 17.93
CA PHE A 414 -23.92 -23.95 16.81
C PHE A 414 -22.75 -24.95 16.90
N ARG A 415 -22.14 -25.28 15.75
CA ARG A 415 -20.97 -26.16 15.66
C ARG A 415 -19.68 -25.38 15.88
N ILE A 416 -19.63 -24.15 15.36
CA ILE A 416 -18.52 -23.21 15.52
C ILE A 416 -18.13 -23.05 17.00
N LYS A 417 -16.85 -22.91 17.28
CA LYS A 417 -16.35 -22.70 18.64
C LYS A 417 -16.30 -21.22 18.95
N VAL A 418 -17.02 -20.80 19.98
CA VAL A 418 -17.06 -19.42 20.43
C VAL A 418 -16.14 -19.28 21.64
N LEU A 419 -15.05 -18.53 21.49
CA LEU A 419 -14.14 -18.18 22.57
C LEU A 419 -14.68 -16.95 23.31
N ARG A 420 -14.69 -17.02 24.64
CA ARG A 420 -15.04 -15.88 25.50
C ARG A 420 -13.82 -14.98 25.62
N GLY A 421 -13.84 -13.88 24.89
CA GLY A 421 -12.77 -12.89 24.91
C GLY A 421 -13.22 -11.56 25.49
N SER A 422 -12.29 -10.61 25.49
CA SER A 422 -12.57 -9.19 25.66
C SER A 422 -11.41 -8.39 25.07
N GLU A 423 -11.73 -7.27 24.44
CA GLU A 423 -10.76 -6.23 24.16
C GLU A 423 -10.60 -5.32 25.39
N VAL A 424 -9.51 -5.53 26.12
CA VAL A 424 -9.21 -4.89 27.38
C VAL A 424 -8.36 -3.65 27.14
N GLU A 425 -8.82 -2.51 27.65
CA GLU A 425 -8.04 -1.27 27.61
C GLU A 425 -6.72 -1.47 28.35
N ILE A 426 -5.62 -1.09 27.69
CA ILE A 426 -4.32 -0.89 28.32
C ILE A 426 -4.35 0.49 28.96
N LEU A 427 -4.39 0.60 30.27
CA LEU A 427 -4.45 1.88 30.99
C LEU A 427 -3.16 2.69 30.83
N LYS A 428 -3.15 3.95 31.25
CA LYS A 428 -2.01 4.88 31.03
C LYS A 428 -0.69 4.40 31.64
N ASP A 429 -0.75 3.66 32.72
CA ASP A 429 0.39 3.04 33.40
C ASP A 429 0.79 1.67 32.80
N GLY A 430 -0.01 1.17 31.85
CA GLY A 430 0.20 -0.10 31.17
C GLY A 430 -0.50 -1.29 31.83
N SER A 431 -1.21 -1.11 32.94
CA SER A 431 -2.04 -2.18 33.51
C SER A 431 -3.27 -2.44 32.65
N LEU A 432 -3.90 -3.60 32.82
CA LEU A 432 -5.11 -3.98 32.10
C LEU A 432 -6.36 -3.56 32.90
N ASP A 433 -7.43 -3.22 32.18
CA ASP A 433 -8.66 -2.61 32.73
C ASP A 433 -9.63 -3.60 33.41
N TYR A 434 -9.32 -4.90 33.38
CA TYR A 434 -9.93 -5.91 34.23
C TYR A 434 -8.93 -6.46 35.24
N PRO A 435 -9.39 -6.86 36.45
CA PRO A 435 -8.51 -7.48 37.43
C PRO A 435 -8.14 -8.91 37.01
N ASP A 436 -7.00 -9.39 37.49
CA ASP A 436 -6.39 -10.66 37.06
C ASP A 436 -7.33 -11.87 37.26
N GLU A 437 -8.17 -11.87 38.29
CA GLU A 437 -9.16 -12.94 38.51
C GLU A 437 -10.18 -13.07 37.37
N ILE A 438 -10.51 -11.96 36.70
CA ILE A 438 -11.40 -11.96 35.53
C ILE A 438 -10.60 -12.33 34.28
N LEU A 439 -9.41 -11.77 34.12
CA LEU A 439 -8.56 -12.04 32.96
C LEU A 439 -8.15 -13.51 32.85
N LYS A 440 -8.00 -14.22 33.99
CA LYS A 440 -7.70 -15.66 34.05
C LYS A 440 -8.87 -16.54 33.59
N GLU A 441 -10.11 -16.05 33.64
CA GLU A 441 -11.31 -16.79 33.25
C GLU A 441 -11.66 -16.69 31.76
N LEU A 442 -11.14 -15.65 31.09
CA LEU A 442 -11.26 -15.44 29.64
C LEU A 442 -10.48 -16.52 28.86
N ASP A 443 -11.04 -16.93 27.74
CA ASP A 443 -10.37 -17.85 26.80
C ASP A 443 -9.30 -17.11 25.99
N ILE A 444 -9.46 -15.80 25.78
CA ILE A 444 -8.53 -14.92 25.05
C ILE A 444 -8.62 -13.48 25.56
N VAL A 445 -7.49 -12.81 25.73
CA VAL A 445 -7.38 -11.41 26.15
C VAL A 445 -6.70 -10.61 25.06
N VAL A 446 -7.47 -9.74 24.41
CA VAL A 446 -6.96 -8.80 23.42
C VAL A 446 -6.73 -7.47 24.14
N GLY A 447 -5.56 -6.87 24.02
CA GLY A 447 -5.25 -5.61 24.69
C GLY A 447 -5.00 -4.50 23.67
N ALA A 448 -5.55 -3.33 23.93
CA ALA A 448 -5.45 -2.20 23.01
C ALA A 448 -5.29 -0.86 23.75
N VAL A 449 -4.69 0.11 23.05
CA VAL A 449 -4.59 1.50 23.50
C VAL A 449 -5.66 2.32 22.79
N HIS A 450 -6.62 2.88 23.53
CA HIS A 450 -7.64 3.78 22.95
C HIS A 450 -7.55 5.23 23.44
N SER A 451 -6.57 5.51 24.30
CA SER A 451 -6.45 6.80 24.99
C SER A 451 -5.01 7.26 25.09
N GLY A 452 -4.80 8.56 25.36
CA GLY A 452 -3.45 9.09 25.59
C GLY A 452 -2.53 9.06 24.35
N PHE A 453 -3.09 9.15 23.15
CA PHE A 453 -2.33 9.08 21.88
C PHE A 453 -1.27 10.18 21.70
N ALA A 454 -1.38 11.29 22.45
CA ALA A 454 -0.42 12.39 22.44
C ALA A 454 0.78 12.19 23.40
N SER A 455 0.89 11.02 24.04
CA SER A 455 2.02 10.70 24.93
C SER A 455 3.34 10.69 24.15
N SER A 456 4.46 10.95 24.84
CA SER A 456 5.77 10.85 24.21
C SER A 456 6.09 9.41 23.79
N GLU A 457 7.01 9.23 22.83
CA GLU A 457 7.44 7.90 22.38
C GLU A 457 7.87 7.01 23.55
N ARG A 458 8.61 7.57 24.52
CA ARG A 458 9.09 6.85 25.70
C ARG A 458 7.93 6.37 26.58
N GLU A 459 6.95 7.22 26.84
CA GLU A 459 5.80 6.88 27.68
C GLU A 459 4.90 5.84 27.00
N MET A 460 4.58 6.02 25.72
CA MET A 460 3.75 5.09 24.97
C MET A 460 4.42 3.72 24.83
N THR A 461 5.72 3.70 24.52
CA THR A 461 6.50 2.47 24.45
C THR A 461 6.52 1.76 25.81
N GLY A 462 6.75 2.48 26.90
CA GLY A 462 6.73 1.92 28.25
C GLY A 462 5.37 1.31 28.62
N ARG A 463 4.29 2.05 28.36
CA ARG A 463 2.91 1.59 28.58
C ARG A 463 2.61 0.27 27.86
N ILE A 464 2.96 0.19 26.57
CA ILE A 464 2.72 -1.02 25.76
C ILE A 464 3.58 -2.18 26.26
N ILE A 465 4.85 -1.94 26.62
CA ILE A 465 5.73 -2.99 27.14
C ILE A 465 5.20 -3.55 28.47
N THR A 466 4.77 -2.69 29.40
CA THR A 466 4.16 -3.13 30.66
C THR A 466 2.95 -4.05 30.41
N ALA A 467 2.11 -3.73 29.42
CA ALA A 467 0.98 -4.57 29.04
C ALA A 467 1.44 -5.91 28.45
N LEU A 468 2.46 -5.91 27.60
CA LEU A 468 3.05 -7.13 27.01
C LEU A 468 3.73 -8.03 28.04
N GLU A 469 4.19 -7.48 29.16
CA GLU A 469 4.76 -8.25 30.29
C GLU A 469 3.67 -8.88 31.18
N ASN A 470 2.41 -8.44 31.05
CA ASN A 470 1.30 -9.05 31.79
C ASN A 470 1.04 -10.49 31.29
N SER A 471 1.00 -11.46 32.21
CA SER A 471 0.83 -12.89 31.90
C SER A 471 -0.53 -13.23 31.28
N HIS A 472 -1.53 -12.37 31.46
CA HIS A 472 -2.88 -12.58 30.95
C HIS A 472 -3.12 -11.99 29.57
N LEU A 473 -2.36 -10.99 29.12
CA LEU A 473 -2.51 -10.47 27.76
C LEU A 473 -2.11 -11.54 26.73
N ASP A 474 -2.89 -11.76 25.67
CA ASP A 474 -2.54 -12.70 24.59
C ASP A 474 -2.14 -11.97 23.30
N ILE A 475 -2.97 -11.02 22.89
CA ILE A 475 -2.86 -10.30 21.62
C ILE A 475 -2.74 -8.81 21.90
N LEU A 476 -1.80 -8.13 21.25
CA LEU A 476 -1.80 -6.67 21.15
C LEU A 476 -2.56 -6.26 19.88
N ALA A 477 -3.75 -5.65 20.07
CA ALA A 477 -4.63 -5.19 19.01
C ALA A 477 -4.23 -3.83 18.45
N HIS A 478 -4.48 -3.64 17.15
CA HIS A 478 -4.19 -2.45 16.31
C HIS A 478 -3.05 -1.58 16.89
N PRO A 479 -1.81 -2.12 16.90
CA PRO A 479 -0.72 -1.70 17.80
C PRO A 479 -0.13 -0.32 17.53
N SER A 480 -0.55 0.38 16.48
CA SER A 480 -0.13 1.76 16.20
C SER A 480 -1.23 2.78 16.52
N GLY A 481 -2.46 2.30 16.74
CA GLY A 481 -3.65 3.12 16.96
C GLY A 481 -4.01 4.02 15.77
N ARG A 482 -3.44 3.80 14.58
CA ARG A 482 -3.67 4.65 13.41
C ARG A 482 -5.10 4.50 12.86
N LEU A 483 -5.55 5.55 12.19
CA LEU A 483 -6.74 5.55 11.34
C LEU A 483 -6.39 6.24 10.02
N LEU A 484 -6.34 5.50 8.92
CA LEU A 484 -5.95 5.97 7.60
C LEU A 484 -6.74 7.22 7.20
N GLY A 485 -6.02 8.30 6.92
CA GLY A 485 -6.60 9.60 6.53
C GLY A 485 -7.24 10.41 7.67
N LYS A 486 -7.24 9.90 8.91
CA LYS A 486 -7.84 10.58 10.08
C LYS A 486 -6.88 10.79 11.25
N ARG A 487 -6.08 9.77 11.58
CA ARG A 487 -5.16 9.76 12.73
C ARG A 487 -3.89 9.01 12.36
N GLU A 488 -2.76 9.70 12.44
CA GLU A 488 -1.45 9.06 12.32
C GLU A 488 -1.21 8.09 13.48
N ALA A 489 -0.28 7.15 13.28
CA ALA A 489 0.20 6.30 14.37
C ALA A 489 0.71 7.16 15.54
N TYR A 490 0.46 6.73 16.77
CA TYR A 490 1.08 7.39 17.93
C TYR A 490 2.60 7.17 17.94
N ALA A 491 3.34 8.06 18.61
CA ALA A 491 4.78 7.91 18.72
C ALA A 491 5.10 6.66 19.55
N VAL A 492 5.69 5.64 18.94
CA VAL A 492 6.04 4.37 19.60
C VAL A 492 7.28 3.74 18.97
N ASN A 493 8.14 3.16 19.81
CA ASN A 493 9.30 2.41 19.35
C ASN A 493 8.93 0.94 19.14
N PHE A 494 8.51 0.61 17.92
CA PHE A 494 8.13 -0.76 17.57
C PHE A 494 9.24 -1.80 17.74
N GLY A 495 10.52 -1.42 17.65
CA GLY A 495 11.63 -2.35 17.90
C GLY A 495 11.56 -2.93 19.31
N LYS A 496 11.42 -2.06 20.32
CA LYS A 496 11.29 -2.47 21.72
C LYS A 496 9.98 -3.20 22.01
N VAL A 497 8.88 -2.79 21.36
CA VAL A 497 7.59 -3.48 21.46
C VAL A 497 7.71 -4.91 20.94
N PHE A 498 8.39 -5.12 19.81
CA PHE A 498 8.59 -6.45 19.23
C PHE A 498 9.50 -7.34 20.11
N GLU A 499 10.56 -6.77 20.69
CA GLU A 499 11.41 -7.48 21.66
C GLU A 499 10.59 -7.96 22.87
N ALA A 500 9.79 -7.07 23.47
CA ALA A 500 8.96 -7.40 24.62
C ALA A 500 7.86 -8.43 24.26
N ALA A 501 7.21 -8.28 23.11
CA ALA A 501 6.21 -9.23 22.63
C ALA A 501 6.83 -10.62 22.41
N ALA A 502 8.03 -10.69 21.81
CA ALA A 502 8.71 -11.96 21.55
C ALA A 502 9.17 -12.62 22.86
N ALA A 503 9.74 -11.86 23.79
CA ALA A 503 10.16 -12.35 25.11
C ALA A 503 8.98 -12.94 25.91
N ASN A 504 7.80 -12.34 25.78
CA ASN A 504 6.59 -12.75 26.50
C ASN A 504 5.63 -13.61 25.66
N LYS A 505 6.05 -14.04 24.46
CA LYS A 505 5.26 -14.87 23.51
C LYS A 505 3.88 -14.30 23.17
N LYS A 506 3.79 -12.98 23.04
CA LYS A 506 2.56 -12.27 22.67
C LYS A 506 2.37 -12.28 21.16
N ILE A 507 1.10 -12.25 20.76
CA ILE A 507 0.70 -12.22 19.36
C ILE A 507 0.41 -10.77 18.95
N MET A 508 0.79 -10.42 17.72
CA MET A 508 0.54 -9.10 17.16
C MET A 508 -0.65 -9.15 16.21
N GLU A 509 -1.57 -8.19 16.34
CA GLU A 509 -2.72 -8.12 15.45
C GLU A 509 -2.38 -7.50 14.09
N ILE A 510 -2.99 -8.07 13.05
CA ILE A 510 -3.18 -7.51 11.72
C ILE A 510 -4.68 -7.26 11.55
N ASN A 511 -5.10 -6.08 11.97
CA ASN A 511 -6.49 -5.66 11.98
C ASN A 511 -6.95 -5.34 10.56
N CYS A 512 -8.04 -5.97 10.11
CA CYS A 512 -8.50 -5.88 8.74
C CYS A 512 -9.40 -4.68 8.46
N GLN A 513 -9.81 -3.91 9.49
CA GLN A 513 -10.67 -2.76 9.28
C GLN A 513 -10.06 -1.85 8.22
N PRO A 514 -10.79 -1.53 7.13
CA PRO A 514 -10.27 -0.71 6.04
C PRO A 514 -9.74 0.65 6.46
N SER A 515 -10.26 1.18 7.57
CA SER A 515 -9.83 2.44 8.14
C SER A 515 -8.57 2.31 9.02
N ARG A 516 -8.17 1.11 9.42
CA ARG A 516 -7.00 0.82 10.27
C ARG A 516 -5.85 0.17 9.47
N LEU A 517 -6.10 -1.04 8.96
CA LEU A 517 -5.11 -1.96 8.39
C LEU A 517 -3.86 -2.11 9.27
N ASP A 518 -4.03 -2.26 10.59
CA ASP A 518 -2.96 -2.11 11.57
C ASP A 518 -2.63 -3.46 12.24
N LEU A 519 -1.42 -4.01 12.17
CA LEU A 519 -0.16 -3.43 11.67
C LEU A 519 -0.07 -3.27 10.15
N ASN A 520 0.71 -2.27 9.73
CA ASN A 520 1.08 -2.12 8.32
C ASN A 520 2.08 -3.20 7.87
N ASP A 521 2.18 -3.40 6.56
CA ASP A 521 3.01 -4.46 5.96
C ASP A 521 4.50 -4.34 6.33
N GLU A 522 5.04 -3.12 6.42
CA GLU A 522 6.44 -2.89 6.80
C GLU A 522 6.74 -3.30 8.24
N LEU A 523 5.84 -3.00 9.16
CA LEU A 523 5.95 -3.38 10.56
C LEU A 523 5.76 -4.89 10.74
N ILE A 524 4.82 -5.51 10.02
CA ILE A 524 4.62 -6.96 10.04
C ILE A 524 5.88 -7.68 9.51
N PHE A 525 6.41 -7.25 8.36
CA PHE A 525 7.62 -7.83 7.79
C PHE A 525 8.81 -7.73 8.75
N ARG A 526 8.95 -6.60 9.46
CA ARG A 526 9.96 -6.43 10.51
C ARG A 526 9.69 -7.33 11.71
N ALA A 527 8.46 -7.39 12.20
CA ALA A 527 8.04 -8.20 13.34
C ALA A 527 8.27 -9.70 13.11
N LYS A 528 8.10 -10.21 11.88
CA LYS A 528 8.42 -11.61 11.52
C LYS A 528 9.89 -11.94 11.83
N ASN A 529 10.82 -11.01 11.64
CA ASN A 529 12.25 -11.22 11.96
C ASN A 529 12.53 -11.33 13.47
N TYR A 530 11.60 -10.96 14.35
CA TYR A 530 11.67 -11.20 15.80
C TYR A 530 11.07 -12.56 16.21
N GLY A 531 10.60 -13.36 15.25
CA GLY A 531 9.95 -14.65 15.51
C GLY A 531 8.52 -14.52 16.06
N LEU A 532 7.92 -13.34 15.91
CA LEU A 532 6.55 -13.08 16.37
C LEU A 532 5.52 -13.86 15.56
N LYS A 533 4.43 -14.23 16.23
CA LYS A 533 3.22 -14.75 15.61
C LYS A 533 2.17 -13.66 15.47
N PHE A 534 1.29 -13.82 14.50
CA PHE A 534 0.26 -12.85 14.17
C PHE A 534 -1.13 -13.44 14.29
N CYS A 535 -2.12 -12.59 14.57
CA CYS A 535 -3.52 -12.88 14.31
C CYS A 535 -4.06 -11.90 13.26
N ILE A 536 -4.80 -12.40 12.28
CA ILE A 536 -5.56 -11.58 11.35
C ILE A 536 -6.99 -11.53 11.88
N SER A 537 -7.52 -10.35 12.11
CA SER A 537 -8.84 -10.18 12.70
C SER A 537 -9.62 -9.10 11.99
N THR A 538 -10.95 -9.21 11.97
CA THR A 538 -11.76 -8.18 11.29
C THR A 538 -12.06 -6.99 12.17
N ASP A 539 -12.00 -7.12 13.50
CA ASP A 539 -12.46 -6.08 14.43
C ASP A 539 -13.88 -5.66 14.02
N SER A 540 -14.73 -6.67 13.78
CA SER A 540 -16.06 -6.47 13.19
C SER A 540 -17.03 -5.88 14.20
N HIS A 541 -17.76 -4.85 13.78
CA HIS A 541 -18.88 -4.26 14.52
C HIS A 541 -20.23 -4.62 13.91
N SER A 542 -20.22 -5.23 12.73
CA SER A 542 -21.40 -5.67 12.00
C SER A 542 -21.07 -6.91 11.17
N VAL A 543 -22.09 -7.61 10.68
CA VAL A 543 -21.91 -8.77 9.77
C VAL A 543 -21.14 -8.38 8.51
N SER A 544 -21.35 -7.17 7.97
CA SER A 544 -20.66 -6.73 6.75
C SER A 544 -19.15 -6.59 6.94
N ASP A 545 -18.70 -6.33 8.17
CA ASP A 545 -17.28 -6.14 8.46
C ASP A 545 -16.49 -7.45 8.41
N LEU A 546 -17.15 -8.60 8.54
CA LEU A 546 -16.51 -9.93 8.43
C LEU A 546 -15.84 -10.13 7.06
N ALA A 547 -16.36 -9.49 6.02
CA ALA A 547 -15.79 -9.52 4.68
C ALA A 547 -14.42 -8.79 4.59
N SER A 548 -14.07 -7.98 5.60
CA SER A 548 -12.82 -7.23 5.63
C SER A 548 -11.58 -8.13 5.74
N MET A 549 -11.72 -9.40 6.14
CA MET A 549 -10.62 -10.37 6.30
C MET A 549 -9.62 -10.35 5.12
N ARG A 550 -10.14 -10.16 3.89
CA ARG A 550 -9.34 -10.05 2.66
C ARG A 550 -8.26 -8.96 2.71
N TYR A 551 -8.48 -7.86 3.43
CA TYR A 551 -7.56 -6.74 3.48
C TYR A 551 -6.36 -7.02 4.38
N GLY A 552 -6.59 -7.58 5.57
CA GLY A 552 -5.50 -8.00 6.47
C GLY A 552 -4.72 -9.20 5.92
N LEU A 553 -5.40 -10.14 5.26
CA LEU A 553 -4.73 -11.20 4.49
C LEU A 553 -3.81 -10.62 3.41
N GLY A 554 -4.26 -9.59 2.70
CA GLY A 554 -3.42 -8.83 1.76
C GLY A 554 -2.17 -8.27 2.42
N GLN A 555 -2.29 -7.64 3.60
CA GLN A 555 -1.14 -7.11 4.34
C GLN A 555 -0.20 -8.23 4.83
N ALA A 556 -0.75 -9.36 5.30
CA ALA A 556 0.03 -10.52 5.70
C ALA A 556 0.86 -11.07 4.53
N ARG A 557 0.25 -11.23 3.35
CA ARG A 557 0.93 -11.71 2.13
C ARG A 557 2.03 -10.75 1.67
N ARG A 558 1.76 -9.44 1.67
CA ARG A 558 2.77 -8.39 1.39
C ARG A 558 3.97 -8.44 2.34
N SER A 559 3.75 -9.00 3.53
CA SER A 559 4.74 -9.12 4.60
C SER A 559 5.40 -10.50 4.66
N TRP A 560 5.22 -11.31 3.62
CA TRP A 560 5.84 -12.63 3.47
C TRP A 560 5.39 -13.62 4.55
N LEU A 561 4.19 -13.44 5.11
CA LEU A 561 3.68 -14.37 6.11
C LEU A 561 3.22 -15.68 5.45
N GLU A 562 3.61 -16.77 6.09
CA GLU A 562 3.22 -18.13 5.75
C GLU A 562 2.15 -18.59 6.75
N LYS A 563 1.48 -19.72 6.48
CA LYS A 563 0.41 -20.23 7.35
C LYS A 563 0.85 -20.34 8.81
N GLU A 564 2.06 -20.84 9.02
CA GLU A 564 2.61 -21.09 10.34
C GLU A 564 2.86 -19.81 11.16
N ASP A 565 2.98 -18.65 10.51
CA ASP A 565 3.14 -17.35 11.17
C ASP A 565 1.84 -16.82 11.78
N ILE A 566 0.69 -17.35 11.36
CA ILE A 566 -0.63 -16.80 11.67
C ILE A 566 -1.46 -17.83 12.46
N VAL A 567 -1.87 -17.45 13.67
CA VAL A 567 -2.58 -18.37 14.58
C VAL A 567 -3.99 -18.72 14.08
N ASN A 568 -4.61 -17.87 13.26
CA ASN A 568 -5.91 -18.14 12.62
C ASN A 568 -5.89 -19.35 11.68
N THR A 569 -4.72 -19.85 11.28
CA THR A 569 -4.61 -21.03 10.42
C THR A 569 -4.63 -22.34 11.21
N TYR A 570 -4.52 -22.25 12.54
CA TYR A 570 -4.43 -23.41 13.40
C TYR A 570 -5.81 -24.04 13.58
N PRO A 571 -5.92 -25.39 13.60
CA PRO A 571 -7.14 -26.04 14.08
C PRO A 571 -7.44 -25.58 15.50
N TYR A 572 -8.71 -25.59 15.89
CA TYR A 572 -9.14 -25.13 17.22
C TYR A 572 -8.39 -25.83 18.36
N SER A 573 -8.10 -27.13 18.21
CA SER A 573 -7.33 -27.91 19.19
C SER A 573 -5.93 -27.35 19.43
N ARG A 574 -5.26 -26.86 18.38
CA ARG A 574 -3.94 -26.22 18.48
C ARG A 574 -4.07 -24.79 18.98
N LEU A 575 -5.04 -24.03 18.47
CA LEU A 575 -5.27 -22.64 18.89
C LEU A 575 -5.52 -22.55 20.40
N LYS A 576 -6.31 -23.47 20.96
CA LYS A 576 -6.59 -23.50 22.40
C LYS A 576 -5.32 -23.66 23.24
N GLU A 577 -4.33 -24.40 22.76
CA GLU A 577 -3.05 -24.55 23.46
C GLU A 577 -2.18 -23.28 23.36
N VAL A 578 -2.36 -22.46 22.32
CA VAL A 578 -1.68 -21.15 22.19
C VAL A 578 -2.11 -20.20 23.31
N PHE A 579 -3.41 -20.10 23.59
CA PHE A 579 -3.97 -19.20 24.60
C PHE A 579 -4.15 -19.84 25.98
N LYS A 580 -3.62 -21.05 26.17
CA LYS A 580 -3.76 -21.78 27.42
C LYS A 580 -3.03 -21.05 28.55
N LYS A 581 -3.81 -20.48 29.47
CA LYS A 581 -3.29 -19.90 30.71
C LYS A 581 -2.66 -20.99 31.58
N LEU A 582 -1.43 -20.77 32.04
CA LEU A 582 -0.87 -21.56 33.14
C LEU A 582 -1.75 -21.32 34.36
N ARG A 583 -2.39 -22.39 34.84
CA ARG A 583 -3.12 -22.36 36.11
C ARG A 583 -2.12 -22.81 37.16
N ASP A 584 -1.69 -21.87 38.01
CA ASP A 584 -0.99 -22.19 39.25
C ASP A 584 -1.74 -23.23 40.09
#